data_AF-A0A1D8GJL8-F1
#
_entry.id   AF-A0A1D8GJL8-F1
#
_cell.length_a   1.000
_cell.length_b   1.000
_cell.length_c   1.000
_cell.angle_alpha   90.00
_cell.angle_beta   90.00
_cell.angle_gamma   90.00
#
_symmetry.space_group_name_H-M   'P 1'
#
loop_
_entity.id
_entity.type
_entity.pdbx_description
1 polymer ?
#
loop_
_entity_poly.entity_id
_entity_poly.type
_entity_poly.pdbx_seq_one_letter_code
_entity_poly.pdbx_strand_id
1 'polypeptide(L)'
;MNTKEIMDIALELSDLKEIPWDSGIVVQGDNIKKVLFGVDMETQELLLGKELGVDLVISHHPHTGEQEIHFHKVLEVQIDKMISYGIPINKAQKALRKKVNSLERNAHVKNYDRIQSAAKLLKMPYMNIHLPADRITEKYVQNYIDQVLHNNPKATLKDVINTLMQIREYQSTPAGPVIRVGGSDDYAGKVAVLMAGGTNGGTDVFKAYFEAGVGTIICMHIPDDVREEVEKQNIGNVIVAGHMASDSIGLNILIKELRNRGLEVITMSGIIE
;
A
#
# COMPACT_ATOMS: atom_id res chain seq x y z
N MET A 1 -21.38 -9.63 -10.20
CA MET A 1 -20.08 -10.33 -10.12
C MET A 1 -20.04 -11.17 -8.85
N ASN A 2 -19.02 -12.00 -8.66
CA ASN A 2 -18.72 -12.67 -7.39
C ASN A 2 -17.38 -12.17 -6.81
N THR A 3 -17.05 -12.56 -5.57
CA THR A 3 -15.82 -12.11 -4.89
C THR A 3 -14.54 -12.55 -5.63
N LYS A 4 -14.56 -13.70 -6.32
CA LYS A 4 -13.41 -14.17 -7.09
C LYS A 4 -13.16 -13.28 -8.31
N GLU A 5 -14.20 -12.93 -9.06
CA GLU A 5 -14.11 -12.03 -10.22
C GLU A 5 -13.55 -10.65 -9.81
N ILE A 6 -13.98 -10.11 -8.66
CA ILE A 6 -13.47 -8.85 -8.11
C ILE A 6 -11.97 -8.97 -7.78
N MET A 7 -11.54 -10.06 -7.14
CA MET A 7 -10.13 -10.30 -6.85
C MET A 7 -9.31 -10.48 -8.14
N ASP A 8 -9.82 -11.23 -9.12
CA ASP A 8 -9.15 -11.44 -10.41
C ASP A 8 -8.92 -10.10 -11.14
N ILE A 9 -9.85 -9.15 -11.08
CA ILE A 9 -9.68 -7.78 -11.61
C ILE A 9 -8.54 -7.05 -10.91
N ALA A 10 -8.46 -7.13 -9.57
CA ALA A 10 -7.39 -6.49 -8.82
C ALA A 10 -6.01 -7.08 -9.15
N LEU A 11 -5.94 -8.41 -9.36
CA LEU A 11 -4.73 -9.10 -9.80
C LEU A 11 -4.32 -8.68 -11.22
N GLU A 12 -5.27 -8.60 -12.15
CA GLU A 12 -5.06 -8.15 -13.53
C GLU A 12 -4.47 -6.72 -13.56
N LEU A 13 -5.09 -5.77 -12.83
CA LEU A 13 -4.63 -4.38 -12.79
C LEU A 13 -3.25 -4.21 -12.13
N SER A 14 -2.85 -5.12 -11.25
CA SER A 14 -1.60 -5.06 -10.49
C SER A 14 -0.46 -5.91 -11.06
N ASP A 15 -0.70 -6.56 -12.21
CA ASP A 15 0.19 -7.53 -12.85
C ASP A 15 0.61 -8.68 -11.90
N LEU A 16 -0.26 -9.08 -10.97
CA LEU A 16 -0.03 -10.20 -10.06
C LEU A 16 -0.67 -11.48 -10.59
N LYS A 17 0.02 -12.61 -10.42
CA LYS A 17 -0.46 -13.92 -10.91
C LYS A 17 -1.27 -14.69 -9.87
N GLU A 18 -1.05 -14.40 -8.60
CA GLU A 18 -1.62 -15.12 -7.47
C GLU A 18 -2.03 -14.12 -6.39
N ILE A 19 -3.01 -14.50 -5.57
CA ILE A 19 -3.46 -13.68 -4.44
C ILE A 19 -2.32 -13.59 -3.43
N PRO A 20 -1.83 -12.38 -3.09
CA PRO A 20 -0.76 -12.22 -2.12
C PRO A 20 -1.24 -12.51 -0.70
N TRP A 21 -0.30 -12.86 0.18
CA TRP A 21 -0.59 -13.27 1.56
C TRP A 21 -1.29 -12.21 2.43
N ASP A 22 -1.33 -10.95 2.01
CA ASP A 22 -2.01 -9.87 2.72
C ASP A 22 -3.40 -9.54 2.16
N SER A 23 -3.89 -10.33 1.20
CA SER A 23 -5.16 -10.11 0.50
C SER A 23 -5.97 -11.40 0.44
N GLY A 24 -7.30 -11.32 0.39
CA GLY A 24 -8.11 -12.52 0.19
C GLY A 24 -9.58 -12.39 0.52
N ILE A 25 -10.29 -13.49 0.30
CA ILE A 25 -11.74 -13.60 0.45
C ILE A 25 -12.04 -14.32 1.77
N VAL A 26 -12.63 -13.60 2.73
CA VAL A 26 -12.93 -14.12 4.07
C VAL A 26 -14.30 -14.80 4.09
N VAL A 27 -15.30 -14.16 3.46
CA VAL A 27 -16.64 -14.70 3.25
C VAL A 27 -16.98 -14.51 1.77
N GLN A 28 -17.22 -15.63 1.08
CA GLN A 28 -17.58 -15.61 -0.33
C GLN A 28 -18.95 -14.97 -0.56
N GLY A 29 -19.12 -14.36 -1.73
CA GLY A 29 -20.38 -13.76 -2.16
C GLY A 29 -20.55 -13.90 -3.66
N ASP A 30 -21.81 -14.08 -4.08
CA ASP A 30 -22.25 -14.19 -5.46
C ASP A 30 -23.31 -13.12 -5.78
N ASN A 31 -23.55 -12.85 -7.06
CA ASN A 31 -24.54 -11.87 -7.53
C ASN A 31 -24.38 -10.44 -6.95
N ILE A 32 -23.15 -10.06 -6.65
CA ILE A 32 -22.76 -8.77 -6.09
C ILE A 32 -23.04 -7.67 -7.10
N LYS A 33 -23.76 -6.64 -6.66
CA LYS A 33 -24.10 -5.42 -7.41
C LYS A 33 -23.71 -4.16 -6.66
N LYS A 34 -23.82 -4.15 -5.33
CA LYS A 34 -23.54 -3.01 -4.47
C LYS A 34 -22.45 -3.33 -3.45
N VAL A 35 -21.42 -2.50 -3.38
CA VAL A 35 -20.24 -2.71 -2.54
C VAL A 35 -20.02 -1.52 -1.62
N LEU A 36 -19.65 -1.78 -0.37
CA LEU A 36 -19.06 -0.79 0.53
C LEU A 36 -17.54 -1.02 0.58
N PHE A 37 -16.74 -0.03 0.20
CA PHE A 37 -15.28 -0.14 0.15
C PHE A 37 -14.66 0.96 1.01
N GLY A 38 -13.75 0.60 1.91
CA GLY A 38 -12.91 1.55 2.64
C GLY A 38 -11.54 1.00 2.98
N VAL A 39 -10.69 1.82 3.60
CA VAL A 39 -9.32 1.42 3.97
C VAL A 39 -9.34 0.48 5.16
N ASP A 40 -9.97 0.91 6.25
CA ASP A 40 -10.17 0.12 7.47
C ASP A 40 -11.64 -0.25 7.63
N MET A 41 -11.96 -1.53 7.48
CA MET A 41 -13.33 -2.03 7.60
C MET A 41 -13.39 -3.14 8.65
N GLU A 42 -13.91 -2.81 9.84
CA GLU A 42 -14.09 -3.72 10.97
C GLU A 42 -15.58 -4.08 11.18
N THR A 43 -15.91 -4.68 12.32
CA THR A 43 -17.28 -5.11 12.66
C THR A 43 -18.32 -3.99 12.52
N GLN A 44 -17.95 -2.75 12.84
CA GLN A 44 -18.82 -1.58 12.77
C GLN A 44 -19.18 -1.25 11.33
N GLU A 45 -18.20 -1.30 10.43
CA GLU A 45 -18.43 -1.07 9.00
C GLU A 45 -19.18 -2.23 8.35
N LEU A 46 -19.01 -3.47 8.83
CA LEU A 46 -19.84 -4.60 8.41
C LEU A 46 -21.31 -4.39 8.78
N LEU A 47 -21.59 -3.89 9.99
CA LEU A 47 -22.94 -3.54 10.43
C LEU A 47 -23.52 -2.40 9.58
N LEU A 48 -22.72 -1.35 9.32
CA LEU A 48 -23.12 -0.26 8.44
C LEU A 48 -23.42 -0.75 7.02
N GLY A 49 -22.58 -1.60 6.45
CA GLY A 49 -22.82 -2.20 5.14
C GLY A 49 -24.14 -2.96 5.09
N LYS A 50 -24.47 -3.70 6.15
CA LYS A 50 -25.75 -4.40 6.27
C LYS A 50 -26.94 -3.44 6.29
N GLU A 51 -26.86 -2.34 7.05
CA GLU A 51 -27.92 -1.31 7.08
C GLU A 51 -28.06 -0.59 5.73
N LEU A 52 -26.97 -0.39 5.00
CA LEU A 52 -26.96 0.19 3.65
C LEU A 52 -27.44 -0.79 2.56
N GLY A 53 -27.66 -2.06 2.92
CA GLY A 53 -28.08 -3.12 2.02
C GLY A 53 -27.04 -3.41 0.93
N VAL A 54 -25.75 -3.40 1.27
CA VAL A 54 -24.69 -3.79 0.33
C VAL A 54 -24.55 -5.31 0.25
N ASP A 55 -24.09 -5.81 -0.89
CA ASP A 55 -23.87 -7.24 -1.15
C ASP A 55 -22.46 -7.71 -0.72
N LEU A 56 -21.53 -6.77 -0.54
CA LEU A 56 -20.14 -7.02 -0.20
C LEU A 56 -19.53 -5.83 0.54
N VAL A 57 -18.72 -6.12 1.56
CA VAL A 57 -17.78 -5.16 2.14
C VAL A 57 -16.35 -5.50 1.71
N ILE A 58 -15.59 -4.50 1.25
CA ILE A 58 -14.17 -4.64 0.90
C ILE A 58 -13.34 -3.73 1.81
N SER A 59 -12.35 -4.31 2.48
CA SER A 59 -11.30 -3.57 3.19
C SER A 59 -10.06 -3.43 2.32
N HIS A 60 -9.28 -2.36 2.48
CA HIS A 60 -7.92 -2.35 1.97
C HIS A 60 -7.01 -3.17 2.89
N HIS A 61 -6.88 -2.73 4.14
CA HIS A 61 -6.02 -3.38 5.12
C HIS A 61 -6.57 -4.74 5.57
N PRO A 62 -5.69 -5.73 5.81
CA PRO A 62 -6.07 -7.01 6.40
C PRO A 62 -6.22 -6.89 7.92
N HIS A 63 -7.46 -6.98 8.41
CA HIS A 63 -7.79 -6.92 9.84
C HIS A 63 -8.26 -8.25 10.44
N THR A 64 -8.21 -9.34 9.66
CA THR A 64 -8.70 -10.65 10.11
C THR A 64 -8.10 -11.79 9.31
N GLY A 65 -8.33 -13.01 9.79
CA GLY A 65 -8.04 -14.24 9.05
C GLY A 65 -6.56 -14.51 8.82
N GLU A 66 -6.29 -15.37 7.85
CA GLU A 66 -4.94 -15.75 7.47
C GLU A 66 -4.13 -14.57 6.93
N GLN A 67 -4.79 -13.60 6.30
CA GLN A 67 -4.15 -12.43 5.70
C GLN A 67 -3.43 -11.59 6.75
N GLU A 68 -4.06 -11.46 7.92
CA GLU A 68 -3.49 -10.72 9.03
C GLU A 68 -2.35 -11.50 9.72
N ILE A 69 -2.48 -12.83 9.84
CA ILE A 69 -1.51 -13.69 10.53
C ILE A 69 -0.26 -13.93 9.67
N HIS A 70 -0.45 -14.13 8.37
CA HIS A 70 0.61 -14.40 7.42
C HIS A 70 1.08 -13.16 6.66
N PHE A 71 0.65 -11.97 7.07
CA PHE A 71 1.07 -10.69 6.49
C PHE A 71 2.59 -10.59 6.30
N HIS A 72 3.38 -11.08 7.25
CA HIS A 72 4.84 -11.06 7.18
C HIS A 72 5.42 -11.71 5.91
N LYS A 73 4.70 -12.65 5.28
CA LYS A 73 5.14 -13.33 4.04
C LYS A 73 5.07 -12.40 2.83
N VAL A 74 4.18 -11.40 2.82
CA VAL A 74 4.06 -10.49 1.68
C VAL A 74 5.31 -9.62 1.50
N LEU A 75 6.09 -9.39 2.56
CA LEU A 75 7.31 -8.57 2.51
C LEU A 75 8.36 -9.12 1.54
N GLU A 76 8.31 -10.41 1.19
CA GLU A 76 9.24 -11.00 0.23
C GLU A 76 9.15 -10.35 -1.16
N VAL A 77 8.02 -9.75 -1.53
CA VAL A 77 7.87 -9.01 -2.80
C VAL A 77 8.81 -7.80 -2.89
N GLN A 78 9.29 -7.29 -1.75
CA GLN A 78 10.28 -6.21 -1.72
C GLN A 78 11.66 -6.66 -2.22
N ILE A 79 11.96 -7.97 -2.24
CA ILE A 79 13.23 -8.51 -2.74
C ILE A 79 13.39 -8.18 -4.23
N ASP A 80 12.37 -8.46 -5.03
CA ASP A 80 12.39 -8.21 -6.47
C ASP A 80 12.53 -6.71 -6.78
N LYS A 81 11.85 -5.86 -5.99
CA LYS A 81 12.00 -4.41 -6.07
C LYS A 81 13.43 -3.97 -5.74
N MET A 82 14.03 -4.50 -4.67
CA MET A 82 15.42 -4.17 -4.33
C MET A 82 16.40 -4.58 -5.45
N ILE A 83 16.19 -5.77 -6.04
CA ILE A 83 17.00 -6.24 -7.17
C ILE A 83 16.87 -5.31 -8.38
N SER A 84 15.66 -4.81 -8.68
CA SER A 84 15.46 -3.86 -9.78
C SER A 84 16.20 -2.53 -9.59
N TYR A 85 16.64 -2.23 -8.36
CA TYR A 85 17.49 -1.08 -8.03
C TYR A 85 18.99 -1.43 -7.91
N GLY A 86 19.40 -2.64 -8.26
CA GLY A 86 20.80 -3.08 -8.27
C GLY A 86 21.29 -3.65 -6.93
N ILE A 87 20.40 -3.89 -5.97
CA ILE A 87 20.76 -4.50 -4.69
C ILE A 87 20.91 -6.02 -4.90
N PRO A 88 22.05 -6.63 -4.50
CA PRO A 88 22.22 -8.09 -4.59
C PRO A 88 21.15 -8.85 -3.81
N ILE A 89 20.60 -9.92 -4.40
CA ILE A 89 19.51 -10.71 -3.81
C ILE A 89 19.78 -11.19 -2.38
N ASN A 90 21.01 -11.61 -2.08
CA ASN A 90 21.43 -12.05 -0.75
C ASN A 90 21.46 -10.91 0.27
N LYS A 91 21.73 -9.66 -0.15
CA LYS A 91 21.67 -8.46 0.68
C LYS A 91 20.22 -8.06 0.92
N ALA A 92 19.40 -8.06 -0.14
CA ALA A 92 17.96 -7.79 -0.06
C ALA A 92 17.26 -8.75 0.93
N GLN A 93 17.48 -10.06 0.79
CA GLN A 93 16.92 -11.06 1.69
C GLN A 93 17.35 -10.86 3.15
N LYS A 94 18.62 -10.52 3.39
CA LYS A 94 19.13 -10.28 4.76
C LYS A 94 18.57 -9.00 5.37
N ALA A 95 18.41 -7.93 4.58
CA ALA A 95 17.87 -6.66 5.04
C ALA A 95 16.42 -6.79 5.55
N LEU A 96 15.60 -7.60 4.88
CA LEU A 96 14.20 -7.81 5.29
C LEU A 96 14.04 -8.73 6.51
N ARG A 97 15.00 -9.61 6.78
CA ARG A 97 14.86 -10.69 7.78
C ARG A 97 14.43 -10.19 9.14
N LYS A 98 15.01 -9.08 9.61
CA LYS A 98 14.67 -8.50 10.92
C LYS A 98 13.21 -8.06 10.97
N LYS A 99 12.73 -7.39 9.92
CA LYS A 99 11.35 -6.89 9.83
C LYS A 99 10.35 -8.03 9.69
N VAL A 100 10.60 -8.99 8.80
CA VAL A 100 9.78 -10.20 8.62
C VAL A 100 9.60 -10.95 9.95
N ASN A 101 10.71 -11.24 10.64
CA ASN A 101 10.66 -11.93 11.93
C ASN A 101 9.92 -11.14 13.01
N SER A 102 10.01 -9.80 12.98
CA SER A 102 9.26 -8.96 13.92
C SER A 102 7.76 -9.03 13.67
N LEU A 103 7.33 -8.97 12.41
CA LEU A 103 5.91 -9.05 12.05
C LEU A 103 5.34 -10.44 12.32
N GLU A 104 6.09 -11.49 12.05
CA GLU A 104 5.70 -12.87 12.36
C GLU A 104 5.41 -13.04 13.86
N ARG A 105 6.32 -12.61 14.74
CA ARG A 105 6.10 -12.66 16.19
C ARG A 105 4.93 -11.79 16.64
N ASN A 106 4.80 -10.58 16.08
CA ASN A 106 3.70 -9.67 16.41
C ASN A 106 2.34 -10.21 15.94
N ALA A 107 2.31 -11.11 14.96
CA ALA A 107 1.07 -11.71 14.51
C ALA A 107 0.49 -12.71 15.54
N HIS A 108 1.31 -13.31 16.41
CA HIS A 108 0.87 -14.34 17.36
C HIS A 108 -0.12 -13.84 18.41
N VAL A 109 -0.10 -12.53 18.71
CA VAL A 109 -0.97 -11.93 19.74
C VAL A 109 -2.31 -11.45 19.19
N LYS A 110 -2.54 -11.58 17.88
CA LYS A 110 -3.71 -11.03 17.19
C LYS A 110 -4.93 -11.94 17.32
N ASN A 111 -6.09 -11.33 17.53
CA ASN A 111 -7.37 -12.03 17.44
C ASN A 111 -7.88 -12.01 16.01
N TYR A 112 -7.29 -12.87 15.18
CA TYR A 112 -7.62 -12.99 13.76
C TYR A 112 -9.08 -13.42 13.51
N ASP A 113 -9.81 -13.93 14.50
CA ASP A 113 -11.18 -14.41 14.35
C ASP A 113 -12.25 -13.32 14.53
N ARG A 114 -11.90 -12.19 15.16
CA ARG A 114 -12.85 -11.17 15.61
C ARG A 114 -13.78 -10.66 14.51
N ILE A 115 -13.25 -10.30 13.35
CA ILE A 115 -14.04 -9.70 12.27
C ILE A 115 -14.62 -10.79 11.36
N GLN A 116 -13.85 -11.84 11.02
CA GLN A 116 -14.36 -12.93 10.19
C GLN A 116 -15.56 -13.66 10.82
N SER A 117 -15.57 -13.86 12.15
CA SER A 117 -16.70 -14.49 12.83
C SER A 117 -17.94 -13.60 12.78
N ALA A 118 -17.76 -12.28 12.97
CA ALA A 118 -18.84 -11.30 12.81
C ALA A 118 -19.40 -11.27 11.39
N ALA A 119 -18.54 -11.24 10.36
CA ALA A 119 -18.95 -11.31 8.95
C ALA A 119 -19.78 -12.56 8.64
N LYS A 120 -19.33 -13.73 9.12
CA LYS A 120 -20.04 -15.02 8.97
C LYS A 120 -21.41 -14.99 9.67
N LEU A 121 -21.49 -14.49 10.90
CA LEU A 121 -22.75 -14.37 11.65
C LEU A 121 -23.73 -13.39 10.98
N LEU A 122 -23.22 -12.29 10.43
CA LEU A 122 -24.02 -11.32 9.68
C LEU A 122 -24.46 -11.84 8.32
N LYS A 123 -23.83 -12.92 7.82
CA LYS A 123 -23.93 -13.42 6.44
C LYS A 123 -23.56 -12.33 5.42
N MET A 124 -22.54 -11.55 5.75
CA MET A 124 -22.02 -10.48 4.90
C MET A 124 -20.78 -10.98 4.17
N PRO A 125 -20.81 -11.08 2.82
CA PRO A 125 -19.60 -11.27 2.04
C PRO A 125 -18.56 -10.21 2.39
N TYR A 126 -17.31 -10.65 2.58
CA TYR A 126 -16.22 -9.81 3.06
C TYR A 126 -14.90 -10.28 2.48
N MET A 127 -14.11 -9.33 1.99
CA MET A 127 -12.77 -9.57 1.44
C MET A 127 -11.87 -8.37 1.71
N ASN A 128 -10.57 -8.55 1.55
CA ASN A 128 -9.63 -7.44 1.53
C ASN A 128 -8.70 -7.49 0.30
N ILE A 129 -8.29 -6.30 -0.16
CA ILE A 129 -7.40 -6.13 -1.31
C ILE A 129 -6.32 -5.11 -0.93
N HIS A 130 -5.15 -5.62 -0.56
CA HIS A 130 -4.03 -4.83 -0.05
C HIS A 130 -2.93 -4.65 -1.10
N LEU A 131 -1.93 -5.54 -1.17
CA LEU A 131 -0.81 -5.43 -2.12
C LEU A 131 -1.22 -5.19 -3.59
N PRO A 132 -2.31 -5.77 -4.13
CA PRO A 132 -2.74 -5.44 -5.49
C PRO A 132 -2.99 -3.93 -5.67
N ALA A 133 -3.69 -3.29 -4.73
CA ALA A 133 -3.93 -1.85 -4.75
C ALA A 133 -2.61 -1.06 -4.58
N ASP A 134 -1.74 -1.48 -3.66
CA ASP A 134 -0.46 -0.80 -3.44
C ASP A 134 0.45 -0.85 -4.67
N ARG A 135 0.47 -1.97 -5.39
CA ARG A 135 1.26 -2.12 -6.63
C ARG A 135 0.76 -1.17 -7.72
N ILE A 136 -0.56 -0.98 -7.81
CA ILE A 136 -1.15 -0.01 -8.74
C ILE A 136 -0.68 1.39 -8.37
N THR A 137 -0.76 1.78 -7.09
CA THR A 137 -0.25 3.06 -6.59
C THR A 137 1.24 3.22 -6.90
N GLU A 138 2.08 2.26 -6.49
CA GLU A 138 3.53 2.35 -6.63
C GLU A 138 3.93 2.52 -8.10
N LYS A 139 3.35 1.72 -8.99
CA LYS A 139 3.61 1.79 -10.43
C LYS A 139 3.17 3.13 -11.01
N TYR A 140 1.98 3.61 -10.64
CA TYR A 140 1.46 4.91 -11.08
C TYR A 140 2.38 6.06 -10.64
N VAL A 141 2.69 6.14 -9.35
CA VAL A 141 3.50 7.23 -8.78
C VAL A 141 4.94 7.19 -9.29
N GLN A 142 5.56 6.01 -9.36
CA GLN A 142 6.91 5.87 -9.91
C GLN A 142 6.97 6.35 -11.36
N ASN A 143 6.06 5.86 -12.22
CA ASN A 143 6.02 6.26 -13.63
C ASN A 143 5.77 7.77 -13.79
N TYR A 144 4.89 8.33 -12.97
CA TYR A 144 4.58 9.76 -13.02
C TYR A 144 5.80 10.62 -12.66
N ILE A 145 6.52 10.25 -11.59
CA ILE A 145 7.75 10.95 -11.18
C ILE A 145 8.84 10.81 -12.24
N ASP A 146 9.07 9.59 -12.73
CA ASP A 146 10.10 9.34 -13.74
C ASP A 146 9.80 10.14 -15.02
N GLN A 147 8.54 10.21 -15.45
CA GLN A 147 8.12 10.98 -16.61
C GLN A 147 8.34 12.49 -16.42
N VAL A 148 7.92 13.05 -15.29
CA VAL A 148 8.00 14.50 -15.04
C VAL A 148 9.45 14.95 -14.80
N LEU A 149 10.27 14.14 -14.13
CA LEU A 149 11.63 14.49 -13.75
C LEU A 149 12.72 13.97 -14.71
N HIS A 150 12.38 13.17 -15.72
CA HIS A 150 13.31 12.57 -16.68
C HIS A 150 14.37 13.55 -17.22
N ASN A 151 13.96 14.77 -17.60
CA ASN A 151 14.85 15.78 -18.19
C ASN A 151 15.49 16.72 -17.15
N ASN A 152 15.28 16.48 -15.85
CA ASN A 152 15.82 17.29 -14.77
C ASN A 152 16.75 16.46 -13.87
N PRO A 153 18.00 16.19 -14.30
CA PRO A 153 18.96 15.42 -13.50
C PRO A 153 19.38 16.11 -12.20
N LYS A 154 19.02 17.39 -12.02
CA LYS A 154 19.25 18.20 -10.82
C LYS A 154 17.96 18.52 -10.08
N ALA A 155 16.91 17.72 -10.27
CA ALA A 155 15.67 17.88 -9.52
C ALA A 155 15.96 17.88 -8.01
N THR A 156 15.34 18.81 -7.31
CA THR A 156 15.43 18.95 -5.85
C THR A 156 14.30 18.18 -5.17
N LEU A 157 14.39 17.99 -3.84
CA LEU A 157 13.26 17.43 -3.08
C LEU A 157 11.99 18.29 -3.20
N LYS A 158 12.14 19.61 -3.33
CA LYS A 158 11.01 20.51 -3.61
C LYS A 158 10.34 20.19 -4.95
N ASP A 159 11.12 19.89 -6.00
CA ASP A 159 10.57 19.52 -7.30
C ASP A 159 9.79 18.19 -7.22
N VAL A 160 10.28 17.24 -6.41
CA VAL A 160 9.57 15.98 -6.14
C VAL A 160 8.25 16.23 -5.41
N ILE A 161 8.24 17.08 -4.37
CA ILE A 161 7.01 17.46 -3.66
C ILE A 161 6.02 18.13 -4.62
N ASN A 162 6.46 19.10 -5.42
CA ASN A 162 5.60 19.78 -6.39
C ASN A 162 5.00 18.82 -7.41
N THR A 163 5.78 17.81 -7.82
CA THR A 163 5.34 16.73 -8.72
C THR A 163 4.27 15.88 -8.04
N LEU A 164 4.51 15.38 -6.83
CA LEU A 164 3.50 14.63 -6.07
C LEU A 164 2.21 15.45 -5.89
N MET A 165 2.33 16.74 -5.60
CA MET A 165 1.19 17.64 -5.47
C MET A 165 0.42 17.89 -6.78
N GLN A 166 0.79 17.31 -7.92
CA GLN A 166 -0.05 17.29 -9.12
C GLN A 166 -1.04 16.11 -9.14
N ILE A 167 -0.86 15.12 -8.27
CA ILE A 167 -1.76 13.99 -8.12
C ILE A 167 -2.90 14.41 -7.19
N ARG A 168 -4.15 14.21 -7.64
CA ARG A 168 -5.35 14.72 -6.96
C ARG A 168 -5.44 14.27 -5.50
N GLU A 169 -5.18 12.99 -5.24
CA GLU A 169 -5.27 12.40 -3.90
C GLU A 169 -4.35 13.12 -2.90
N TYR A 170 -3.17 13.56 -3.35
CA TYR A 170 -2.23 14.34 -2.52
C TYR A 170 -2.65 15.80 -2.32
N GLN A 171 -3.47 16.37 -3.21
CA GLN A 171 -4.05 17.71 -3.05
C GLN A 171 -5.27 17.70 -2.11
N SER A 172 -6.02 16.60 -2.08
CA SER A 172 -7.30 16.47 -1.39
C SER A 172 -7.18 15.88 0.02
N THR A 173 -5.98 15.90 0.61
CA THR A 173 -5.71 15.38 1.95
C THR A 173 -5.16 16.46 2.90
N PRO A 174 -5.51 16.44 4.20
CA PRO A 174 -4.82 17.25 5.19
C PRO A 174 -3.39 16.76 5.51
N ALA A 175 -3.07 15.51 5.16
CA ALA A 175 -1.79 14.86 5.42
C ALA A 175 -1.04 14.58 4.11
N GLY A 176 -0.70 15.65 3.39
CA GLY A 176 -0.01 15.56 2.11
C GLY A 176 1.49 15.24 2.21
N PRO A 177 2.19 15.17 1.07
CA PRO A 177 3.60 14.88 1.00
C PRO A 177 4.48 15.84 1.81
N VAL A 178 5.44 15.27 2.55
CA VAL A 178 6.37 16.01 3.41
C VAL A 178 7.77 15.39 3.38
N ILE A 179 8.79 16.24 3.36
CA ILE A 179 10.19 15.82 3.50
C ILE A 179 10.43 15.50 4.98
N ARG A 180 10.82 14.25 5.28
CA ARG A 180 11.12 13.78 6.65
C ARG A 180 12.61 13.62 6.93
N VAL A 181 13.40 13.44 5.87
CA VAL A 181 14.87 13.46 5.91
C VAL A 181 15.35 14.18 4.66
N GLY A 182 16.27 15.14 4.85
CA GLY A 182 16.75 16.06 3.82
C GLY A 182 16.09 17.45 3.89
N GLY A 183 16.59 18.36 3.06
CA GLY A 183 16.10 19.73 2.89
C GLY A 183 15.45 19.95 1.52
N SER A 184 14.61 20.98 1.40
CA SER A 184 13.89 21.29 0.14
C SER A 184 14.82 21.48 -1.06
N ASP A 185 16.01 22.01 -0.83
CA ASP A 185 16.97 22.39 -1.85
C ASP A 185 18.01 21.28 -2.14
N ASP A 186 17.93 20.16 -1.41
CA ASP A 186 18.79 19.00 -1.66
C ASP A 186 18.39 18.34 -2.98
N TYR A 187 19.38 17.82 -3.71
CA TYR A 187 19.14 17.08 -4.93
C TYR A 187 18.47 15.73 -4.62
N ALA A 188 17.42 15.41 -5.36
CA ALA A 188 16.65 14.19 -5.18
C ALA A 188 17.44 12.94 -5.59
N GLY A 189 18.34 13.06 -6.56
CA GLY A 189 19.03 11.92 -7.16
C GLY A 189 18.05 10.92 -7.78
N LYS A 190 18.41 9.64 -7.79
CA LYS A 190 17.50 8.58 -8.22
C LYS A 190 16.39 8.39 -7.18
N VAL A 191 15.13 8.47 -7.60
CA VAL A 191 13.96 8.30 -6.73
C VAL A 191 13.48 6.85 -6.76
N ALA A 192 13.21 6.29 -5.58
CA ALA A 192 12.54 5.00 -5.42
C ALA A 192 11.21 5.18 -4.68
N VAL A 193 10.10 4.89 -5.35
CA VAL A 193 8.78 4.79 -4.71
C VAL A 193 8.64 3.40 -4.11
N LEU A 194 8.47 3.34 -2.79
CA LEU A 194 8.33 2.14 -1.98
C LEU A 194 6.98 2.18 -1.25
N MET A 195 5.97 1.66 -1.92
CA MET A 195 4.58 1.67 -1.45
C MET A 195 3.97 0.25 -1.48
N ALA A 196 4.50 -0.66 -2.30
CA ALA A 196 3.98 -2.00 -2.51
C ALA A 196 4.86 -3.09 -1.90
N GLY A 197 4.87 -3.15 -0.56
CA GLY A 197 5.67 -4.14 0.19
C GLY A 197 4.98 -4.71 1.42
N GLY A 198 3.66 -4.52 1.56
CA GLY A 198 2.92 -4.71 2.80
C GLY A 198 3.18 -3.59 3.80
N THR A 199 4.44 -3.32 4.15
CA THR A 199 4.80 -2.19 5.01
C THR A 199 6.24 -1.73 4.72
N ASN A 200 6.72 -0.68 5.40
CA ASN A 200 8.11 -0.25 5.26
C ASN A 200 9.10 -1.38 5.64
N GLY A 201 10.16 -1.52 4.85
CA GLY A 201 11.21 -2.52 5.09
C GLY A 201 12.12 -2.22 6.29
N GLY A 202 11.96 -1.06 6.93
CA GLY A 202 12.77 -0.61 8.04
C GLY A 202 14.16 -0.11 7.63
N THR A 203 14.99 0.17 8.64
CA THR A 203 16.32 0.78 8.49
C THR A 203 17.21 0.07 7.46
N ASP A 204 17.34 -1.26 7.57
CA ASP A 204 18.30 -2.01 6.76
C ASP A 204 17.93 -2.00 5.27
N VAL A 205 16.63 -1.97 4.97
CA VAL A 205 16.14 -1.87 3.59
C VAL A 205 16.41 -0.49 3.02
N PHE A 206 16.12 0.57 3.77
CA PHE A 206 16.39 1.95 3.35
C PHE A 206 17.89 2.16 3.08
N LYS A 207 18.74 1.71 4.01
CA LYS A 207 20.19 1.72 3.85
C LYS A 207 20.65 0.98 2.60
N ALA A 208 20.07 -0.19 2.30
CA ALA A 208 20.43 -0.96 1.13
C ALA A 208 20.13 -0.22 -0.19
N TYR A 209 19.01 0.51 -0.28
CA TYR A 209 18.70 1.37 -1.42
C TYR A 209 19.68 2.54 -1.56
N PHE A 210 19.97 3.24 -0.46
CA PHE A 210 20.90 4.38 -0.50
C PHE A 210 22.30 3.95 -0.92
N GLU A 211 22.81 2.83 -0.37
CA GLU A 211 24.10 2.26 -0.77
C GLU A 211 24.14 1.76 -2.22
N ALA A 212 22.97 1.49 -2.83
CA ALA A 212 22.85 1.14 -4.25
C ALA A 212 22.70 2.38 -5.17
N GLY A 213 22.79 3.59 -4.61
CA GLY A 213 22.74 4.84 -5.37
C GLY A 213 21.35 5.45 -5.54
N VAL A 214 20.34 4.98 -4.78
CA VAL A 214 19.08 5.74 -4.62
C VAL A 214 19.37 7.00 -3.81
N GLY A 215 18.94 8.15 -4.31
CA GLY A 215 19.09 9.42 -3.60
C GLY A 215 17.89 9.74 -2.71
N THR A 216 16.69 9.32 -3.11
CA THR A 216 15.46 9.61 -2.38
C THR A 216 14.53 8.41 -2.36
N ILE A 217 14.02 8.08 -1.18
CA ILE A 217 12.91 7.14 -1.02
C ILE A 217 11.61 7.92 -0.81
N ILE A 218 10.56 7.53 -1.52
CA ILE A 218 9.19 7.99 -1.26
C ILE A 218 8.41 6.82 -0.68
N CYS A 219 7.85 7.01 0.52
CA CYS A 219 7.02 6.00 1.17
C CYS A 219 5.73 6.62 1.72
N MET A 220 4.79 5.76 2.13
CA MET A 220 3.51 6.20 2.70
C MET A 220 3.66 6.70 4.15
N HIS A 221 4.55 6.07 4.91
CA HIS A 221 4.82 6.36 6.31
C HIS A 221 6.24 5.87 6.69
N ILE A 222 6.81 6.42 7.76
CA ILE A 222 8.08 5.99 8.34
C ILE A 222 8.01 6.09 9.88
N PRO A 223 8.33 5.03 10.62
CA PRO A 223 8.48 5.10 12.08
C PRO A 223 9.65 6.00 12.50
N ASP A 224 9.54 6.64 13.67
CA ASP A 224 10.57 7.57 14.15
C ASP A 224 11.94 6.92 14.35
N ASP A 225 12.01 5.66 14.80
CA ASP A 225 13.28 4.94 14.94
C ASP A 225 13.97 4.70 13.58
N VAL A 226 13.19 4.42 12.53
CA VAL A 226 13.70 4.26 11.17
C VAL A 226 14.15 5.61 10.60
N ARG A 227 13.35 6.67 10.80
CA ARG A 227 13.69 8.05 10.39
C ARG A 227 14.99 8.51 11.07
N GLU A 228 15.05 8.32 12.39
CA GLU A 228 16.21 8.35 13.30
C GLU A 228 17.50 7.91 12.62
N GLU A 229 17.47 6.66 12.20
CA GLU A 229 18.64 5.95 11.70
C GLU A 229 18.97 6.33 10.25
N VAL A 230 17.98 6.68 9.43
CA VAL A 230 18.24 7.19 8.07
C VAL A 230 18.91 8.57 8.12
N GLU A 231 18.47 9.45 9.02
CA GLU A 231 19.07 10.78 9.22
C GLU A 231 20.53 10.66 9.69
N LYS A 232 20.82 9.76 10.64
CA LYS A 232 22.20 9.48 11.10
C LYS A 232 23.12 8.95 10.01
N GLN A 233 22.59 8.16 9.09
CA GLN A 233 23.38 7.65 7.97
C GLN A 233 23.86 8.78 7.04
N ASN A 234 23.05 9.84 6.89
CA ASN A 234 23.36 11.01 6.07
C ASN A 234 23.78 10.66 4.63
N ILE A 235 23.09 9.66 4.03
CA ILE A 235 23.37 9.17 2.66
C ILE A 235 22.28 9.63 1.68
N GLY A 236 21.01 9.61 2.10
CA GLY A 236 19.88 9.87 1.22
C GLY A 236 18.68 10.46 1.96
N ASN A 237 17.64 10.72 1.17
CA ASN A 237 16.48 11.50 1.59
C ASN A 237 15.23 10.64 1.71
N VAL A 238 14.26 11.12 2.48
CA VAL A 238 12.95 10.46 2.63
C VAL A 238 11.83 11.47 2.52
N ILE A 239 10.91 11.21 1.59
CA ILE A 239 9.63 11.88 1.49
C ILE A 239 8.54 10.91 1.95
N VAL A 240 7.71 11.37 2.88
CA VAL A 240 6.49 10.67 3.29
C VAL A 240 5.32 11.29 2.55
N ALA A 241 4.72 10.55 1.63
CA ALA A 241 3.66 11.03 0.74
C ALA A 241 2.28 11.13 1.43
N GLY A 242 2.13 10.49 2.59
CA GLY A 242 0.88 10.40 3.33
C GLY A 242 0.14 9.09 3.03
N HIS A 243 -0.30 8.40 4.07
CA HIS A 243 -0.87 7.04 3.99
C HIS A 243 -2.18 7.02 3.19
N MET A 244 -3.22 7.68 3.70
CA MET A 244 -4.56 7.64 3.10
C MET A 244 -4.60 8.09 1.64
N ALA A 245 -3.85 9.14 1.30
CA ALA A 245 -3.77 9.63 -0.07
C ALA A 245 -3.04 8.64 -1.00
N SER A 246 -2.00 7.96 -0.51
CA SER A 246 -1.28 6.96 -1.31
C SER A 246 -2.12 5.72 -1.57
N ASP A 247 -2.80 5.17 -0.55
CA ASP A 247 -3.70 4.03 -0.71
C ASP A 247 -4.82 4.37 -1.72
N SER A 248 -5.38 5.58 -1.59
CA SER A 248 -6.49 6.04 -2.42
C SER A 248 -6.18 6.04 -3.91
N ILE A 249 -4.93 6.26 -4.34
CA ILE A 249 -4.58 6.28 -5.77
C ILE A 249 -4.91 4.93 -6.44
N GLY A 250 -4.37 3.84 -5.89
CA GLY A 250 -4.59 2.49 -6.39
C GLY A 250 -6.03 2.02 -6.20
N LEU A 251 -6.63 2.36 -5.04
CA LEU A 251 -8.02 2.07 -4.75
C LEU A 251 -8.96 2.77 -5.75
N ASN A 252 -8.75 4.05 -6.08
CA ASN A 252 -9.57 4.79 -7.03
C ASN A 252 -9.48 4.21 -8.45
N ILE A 253 -8.30 3.75 -8.87
CA ILE A 253 -8.13 3.06 -10.15
C ILE A 253 -8.94 1.76 -10.17
N LEU A 254 -8.84 0.95 -9.11
CA LEU A 254 -9.63 -0.28 -8.97
C LEU A 254 -11.14 0.00 -8.93
N ILE A 255 -11.57 0.96 -8.11
CA ILE A 255 -12.98 1.35 -7.95
C ILE A 255 -13.56 1.83 -9.28
N LYS A 256 -12.81 2.62 -10.05
CA LYS A 256 -13.22 3.04 -11.39
C LYS A 256 -13.47 1.84 -12.29
N GLU A 257 -12.59 0.84 -12.27
CA GLU A 257 -12.78 -0.38 -13.06
C GLU A 257 -13.99 -1.21 -12.58
N LEU A 258 -14.19 -1.34 -11.27
CA LEU A 258 -15.37 -1.99 -10.70
C LEU A 258 -16.68 -1.30 -11.12
N ARG A 259 -16.70 0.04 -11.10
CA ARG A 259 -17.84 0.86 -11.57
C ARG A 259 -18.08 0.68 -13.07
N ASN A 260 -17.01 0.66 -13.89
CA ASN A 260 -17.12 0.40 -15.34
C ASN A 260 -17.73 -0.98 -15.65
N ARG A 261 -17.51 -1.97 -14.77
CA ARG A 261 -18.11 -3.31 -14.86
C ARG A 261 -19.50 -3.41 -14.25
N GLY A 262 -20.10 -2.29 -13.87
CA GLY A 262 -21.50 -2.19 -13.45
C GLY A 262 -21.75 -2.38 -11.95
N LEU A 263 -20.71 -2.35 -11.10
CA LEU A 263 -20.91 -2.28 -9.65
C LEU A 263 -21.25 -0.86 -9.20
N GLU A 264 -22.20 -0.76 -8.29
CA GLU A 264 -22.35 0.41 -7.43
C GLU A 264 -21.32 0.30 -6.29
N VAL A 265 -20.39 1.24 -6.21
CA VAL A 265 -19.36 1.26 -5.17
C VAL A 265 -19.50 2.51 -4.31
N ILE A 266 -19.88 2.30 -3.05
CA ILE A 266 -19.90 3.31 -1.99
C ILE A 266 -18.53 3.30 -1.32
N THR A 267 -17.86 4.45 -1.31
CA THR A 267 -16.56 4.65 -0.68
C THR A 267 -16.72 5.20 0.73
N MET A 268 -15.89 4.75 1.66
CA MET A 268 -15.81 5.29 3.02
C MET A 268 -14.45 5.01 3.66
N SER A 269 -14.33 5.26 4.97
CA SER A 269 -13.16 4.89 5.77
C SER A 269 -11.85 5.31 5.11
N GLY A 270 -11.79 6.59 4.73
CA GLY A 270 -10.55 7.23 4.34
C GLY A 270 -10.11 7.14 2.88
N ILE A 271 -10.93 6.52 2.00
CA ILE A 271 -10.76 6.67 0.55
C ILE A 271 -11.03 8.13 0.15
N ILE A 272 -10.05 8.75 -0.52
CA ILE A 272 -10.10 10.13 -1.01
C ILE A 272 -10.45 10.11 -2.50
N GLU A 273 -11.62 10.64 -2.87
CA GLU A 273 -12.10 10.66 -4.27
C GLU A 273 -11.88 11.97 -5.03
#